data_AF-A0A084E1S9-F1
#
_entry.id   AF-A0A084E1S9-F1
#
_cell.length_a   1.000
_cell.length_b   1.000
_cell.length_c   1.000
_cell.angle_alpha   90.00
_cell.angle_beta   90.00
_cell.angle_gamma   90.00
#
_symmetry.space_group_name_H-M   'P 1'
#
loop_
_entity.id
_entity.type
_entity.pdbx_description
1 polymer ?
#
loop_
_entity_poly.entity_id
_entity_poly.type
_entity_poly.pdbx_seq_one_letter_code
_entity_poly.pdbx_strand_id
1 'polypeptide(L)'
;MPRGADDEQALTEDIIALAKQYGRYGYRRVTALLCHAGWTVNHKRVERIWRREGLKVPQRQPKRGRLWLNDGSCIRLRPEYPGHVWAYDFVEGRTHDGRKFRILTIIDEASRECLALIVARQLKHEDVLAALADLFISRGPPAHIRSDNGSEFIATAVQKWLGQIGVKTLYIAPGSPWENGYNESFNGSLRDELLNGEIFYSLAEAKVLIEAWRRHYNTVRPHSSLGYRPPAPETATPPYPASGSASLHLRPDMAAMRLMH
;
A
#
# COMPACT_ATOMS: atom_id res chain seq x y z
N MET A 1 24.13 14.35 -14.95
CA MET A 1 24.38 14.44 -16.41
C MET A 1 24.64 13.03 -16.92
N PRO A 2 23.89 12.51 -17.90
CA PRO A 2 24.12 11.17 -18.45
C PRO A 2 25.51 11.10 -19.07
N ARG A 3 26.32 10.10 -18.69
CA ARG A 3 27.66 9.86 -19.24
C ARG A 3 27.63 8.64 -20.17
N GLY A 4 27.42 8.86 -21.47
CA GLY A 4 27.72 7.88 -22.53
C GLY A 4 27.03 6.51 -22.44
N ALA A 5 27.58 5.54 -23.21
CA ALA A 5 27.06 4.18 -23.37
C ALA A 5 27.15 3.35 -22.08
N ASP A 6 28.14 3.60 -21.22
CA ASP A 6 28.36 2.88 -19.96
C ASP A 6 27.23 3.10 -18.94
N ASP A 7 26.62 4.30 -18.94
CA ASP A 7 25.47 4.63 -18.11
C ASP A 7 24.19 3.88 -18.53
N GLU A 8 24.07 3.54 -19.82
CA GLU A 8 22.89 2.83 -20.33
C GLU A 8 22.88 1.36 -19.91
N GLN A 9 24.03 0.71 -19.81
CA GLN A 9 24.11 -0.67 -19.32
C GLN A 9 23.72 -0.75 -17.84
N ALA A 10 24.34 0.08 -16.99
CA ALA A 10 24.02 0.14 -15.56
C ALA A 10 22.53 0.47 -15.31
N LEU A 11 21.98 1.46 -16.04
CA LEU A 11 20.55 1.77 -15.96
C LEU A 11 19.67 0.59 -16.40
N THR A 12 20.09 -0.17 -17.41
CA THR A 12 19.34 -1.34 -17.88
C THR A 12 19.33 -2.45 -16.82
N GLU A 13 20.47 -2.71 -16.20
CA GLU A 13 20.62 -3.70 -15.12
C GLU A 13 19.73 -3.33 -13.92
N ASP A 14 19.73 -2.06 -13.50
CA ASP A 14 18.87 -1.57 -12.42
C ASP A 14 17.37 -1.65 -12.75
N ILE A 15 16.98 -1.33 -13.99
CA ILE A 15 15.60 -1.50 -14.46
C ILE A 15 15.17 -2.97 -14.36
N ILE A 16 16.02 -3.89 -14.82
CA ILE A 16 15.74 -5.33 -14.79
C ILE A 16 15.68 -5.83 -13.34
N ALA A 17 16.59 -5.39 -12.47
CA ALA A 17 16.60 -5.73 -11.05
C ALA A 17 15.30 -5.30 -10.36
N LEU A 18 14.89 -4.04 -10.56
CA LEU A 18 13.63 -3.52 -10.02
C LEU A 18 12.40 -4.21 -10.60
N ALA A 19 12.40 -4.55 -11.89
CA ALA A 19 11.31 -5.28 -12.52
C ALA A 19 11.18 -6.72 -11.98
N LYS A 20 12.32 -7.39 -11.71
CA LYS A 20 12.34 -8.71 -11.08
C LYS A 20 11.86 -8.66 -9.63
N GLN A 21 12.33 -7.67 -8.87
CA GLN A 21 11.95 -7.48 -7.47
C GLN A 21 10.47 -7.10 -7.33
N TYR A 22 9.98 -6.22 -8.21
CA TYR A 22 8.62 -5.69 -8.18
C TYR A 22 7.87 -6.06 -9.45
N GLY A 23 7.61 -7.35 -9.66
CA GLY A 23 6.98 -7.88 -10.90
C GLY A 23 5.61 -7.28 -11.27
N ARG A 24 4.95 -6.56 -10.35
CA ARG A 24 3.68 -5.86 -10.57
C ARG A 24 3.84 -4.36 -10.88
N TYR A 25 5.06 -3.85 -10.92
CA TYR A 25 5.34 -2.43 -11.15
C TYR A 25 5.64 -2.19 -12.62
N GLY A 26 4.97 -1.21 -13.21
CA GLY A 26 5.29 -0.73 -14.55
C GLY A 26 6.41 0.31 -14.56
N TYR A 27 6.86 0.64 -15.76
CA TYR A 27 7.98 1.56 -16.00
C TYR A 27 7.86 2.90 -15.23
N ARG A 28 6.65 3.43 -15.00
CA ARG A 28 6.44 4.68 -14.25
C ARG A 28 6.84 4.56 -12.78
N ARG A 29 6.49 3.45 -12.12
CA ARG A 29 6.90 3.19 -10.73
C ARG A 29 8.37 2.87 -10.65
N VAL A 30 8.89 2.10 -11.61
CA VAL A 30 10.33 1.82 -11.70
C VAL A 30 11.13 3.10 -11.92
N THR A 31 10.65 4.03 -12.74
CA THR A 31 11.26 5.37 -12.89
C THR A 31 11.33 6.10 -11.54
N ALA A 32 10.25 6.08 -10.75
CA ALA A 32 10.26 6.73 -9.45
C ALA A 32 11.26 6.09 -8.47
N LEU A 33 11.34 4.76 -8.44
CA LEU A 33 12.31 4.03 -7.62
C LEU A 33 13.75 4.36 -8.04
N LEU A 34 14.04 4.42 -9.35
CA LEU A 34 15.33 4.84 -9.86
C LEU A 34 15.66 6.26 -9.39
N CYS A 35 14.71 7.21 -9.50
CA CYS A 35 14.91 8.57 -9.02
C CYS A 35 15.17 8.63 -7.50
N HIS A 36 14.47 7.83 -6.69
CA HIS A 36 14.75 7.73 -5.26
C HIS A 36 16.13 7.13 -4.96
N ALA A 37 16.61 6.22 -5.81
CA ALA A 37 17.96 5.68 -5.74
C ALA A 37 19.07 6.63 -6.26
N GLY A 38 18.71 7.85 -6.68
CA GLY A 38 19.64 8.89 -7.12
C GLY A 38 19.81 9.02 -8.64
N TRP A 39 19.14 8.18 -9.44
CA TRP A 39 19.16 8.33 -10.89
C TRP A 39 18.44 9.61 -11.33
N THR A 40 19.07 10.38 -12.21
CA THR A 40 18.40 11.49 -12.90
C THR A 40 17.96 11.02 -14.28
N VAL A 41 16.77 10.42 -14.37
CA VAL A 41 16.27 9.80 -15.61
C VAL A 41 14.82 10.17 -15.92
N ASN A 42 14.52 10.38 -17.21
CA ASN A 42 13.16 10.62 -17.68
C ASN A 42 12.42 9.28 -17.91
N HIS A 43 11.13 9.23 -17.55
CA HIS A 43 10.28 8.07 -17.76
C HIS A 43 10.27 7.55 -19.21
N LYS A 44 10.45 8.43 -20.22
CA LYS A 44 10.55 8.02 -21.64
C LYS A 44 11.79 7.17 -21.92
N ARG A 45 12.92 7.47 -21.27
CA ARG A 45 14.16 6.66 -21.40
C ARG A 45 13.95 5.29 -20.77
N VAL A 46 13.34 5.24 -19.58
CA VAL A 46 12.99 3.99 -18.90
C VAL A 46 12.01 3.18 -19.74
N GLU A 47 10.98 3.81 -20.30
CA GLU A 47 10.00 3.15 -21.18
C GLU A 47 10.65 2.56 -22.44
N ARG A 48 11.60 3.27 -23.06
CA ARG A 48 12.37 2.76 -24.21
C ARG A 48 13.12 1.48 -23.85
N ILE A 49 13.89 1.51 -22.76
CA ILE A 49 14.66 0.33 -22.28
C ILE A 49 13.68 -0.80 -21.91
N TRP A 50 12.61 -0.49 -21.18
CA TRP A 50 11.57 -1.44 -20.80
C TRP A 50 11.01 -2.23 -21.99
N ARG A 51 10.71 -1.54 -23.10
CA ARG A 51 10.21 -2.17 -24.33
C ARG A 51 11.30 -2.99 -25.03
N ARG A 52 12.54 -2.50 -25.07
CA ARG A 52 13.70 -3.21 -25.67
C ARG A 52 13.99 -4.52 -24.96
N GLU A 53 14.00 -4.51 -23.62
CA GLU A 53 14.22 -5.69 -22.79
C GLU A 53 12.98 -6.63 -22.72
N GLY A 54 11.90 -6.30 -23.42
CA GLY A 54 10.68 -7.13 -23.47
C GLY A 54 9.93 -7.21 -22.14
N LEU A 55 10.20 -6.31 -21.19
CA LEU A 55 9.57 -6.31 -19.88
C LEU A 55 8.07 -6.03 -20.01
N LYS A 56 7.26 -6.77 -19.26
CA LYS A 56 5.80 -6.62 -19.24
C LYS A 56 5.30 -6.72 -17.81
N VAL A 57 4.33 -5.88 -17.50
CA VAL A 57 3.54 -6.04 -16.26
C VAL A 57 2.44 -7.05 -16.56
N PRO A 58 2.28 -8.11 -15.76
CA PRO A 58 1.16 -9.03 -15.91
C PRO A 58 -0.17 -8.26 -15.91
N GLN A 59 -1.07 -8.59 -16.85
CA GLN A 59 -2.36 -7.92 -16.92
C GLN A 59 -3.16 -8.17 -15.64
N ARG A 60 -3.75 -7.10 -15.11
CA ARG A 60 -4.77 -7.21 -14.06
C ARG A 60 -6.03 -7.80 -14.67
N GLN A 61 -6.78 -8.57 -13.88
CA GLN A 61 -8.15 -8.89 -14.28
C GLN A 61 -8.91 -7.58 -14.53
N PRO A 62 -9.58 -7.44 -15.69
CA PRO A 62 -10.33 -6.23 -16.00
C PRO A 62 -11.39 -6.02 -14.93
N LYS A 63 -11.51 -4.77 -14.45
CA LYS A 63 -12.62 -4.41 -13.56
C LYS A 63 -13.92 -4.67 -14.34
N ARG A 64 -14.84 -5.46 -13.79
CA ARG A 64 -16.20 -5.56 -14.36
C ARG A 64 -16.77 -4.13 -14.45
N GLY A 65 -17.16 -3.72 -15.66
CA GLY A 65 -17.77 -2.41 -15.86
C GLY A 65 -19.00 -2.26 -14.97
N ARG A 66 -19.06 -1.20 -14.16
CA ARG A 66 -20.24 -0.88 -13.36
C ARG A 66 -21.14 0.04 -14.18
N LEU A 67 -22.37 -0.42 -14.46
CA LEU A 67 -23.47 0.35 -15.05
C LEU A 67 -24.07 1.27 -13.97
N TRP A 68 -23.55 2.48 -13.73
CA TRP A 68 -24.29 3.47 -12.92
C TRP A 68 -24.05 4.90 -13.41
N LEU A 69 -25.11 5.70 -13.33
CA LEU A 69 -25.22 7.08 -13.78
C LEU A 69 -24.41 8.00 -12.86
N ASN A 70 -23.66 8.90 -13.48
CA ASN A 70 -22.74 9.84 -12.85
C ASN A 70 -23.50 11.12 -12.42
N ASP A 71 -24.50 10.99 -11.53
CA ASP A 71 -25.35 12.14 -11.15
C ASP A 71 -24.83 12.98 -9.96
N GLY A 72 -23.64 12.64 -9.44
CA GLY A 72 -22.86 13.54 -8.57
C GLY A 72 -23.53 13.91 -7.24
N SER A 73 -24.57 13.20 -6.82
CA SER A 73 -25.48 13.64 -5.75
C SER A 73 -25.06 13.29 -4.31
N CYS A 74 -23.80 12.90 -4.06
CA CYS A 74 -23.35 12.56 -2.70
C CYS A 74 -22.13 13.37 -2.26
N ILE A 75 -22.29 14.12 -1.17
CA ILE A 75 -21.25 14.92 -0.53
C ILE A 75 -20.28 13.97 0.19
N ARG A 76 -19.29 13.46 -0.54
CA ARG A 76 -18.18 12.72 0.07
C ARG A 76 -17.42 13.66 1.01
N LEU A 77 -17.36 13.34 2.31
CA LEU A 77 -16.37 14.00 3.17
C LEU A 77 -14.98 13.64 2.62
N ARG A 78 -14.31 14.66 2.06
CA ARG A 78 -12.94 14.53 1.59
C ARG A 78 -12.01 14.64 2.80
N PRO A 79 -11.02 13.74 2.93
CA PRO A 79 -10.01 13.88 3.95
C PRO A 79 -9.17 15.13 3.65
N GLU A 80 -8.79 15.87 4.69
CA GLU A 80 -8.15 17.19 4.55
C GLU A 80 -6.72 17.17 5.10
N TYR A 81 -6.51 16.47 6.21
CA TYR A 81 -5.23 16.35 6.90
C TYR A 81 -5.04 14.93 7.46
N PRO A 82 -3.79 14.48 7.71
CA PRO A 82 -3.54 13.22 8.41
C PRO A 82 -4.23 13.20 9.77
N GLY A 83 -4.96 12.13 10.08
CA GLY A 83 -5.82 12.02 11.25
C GLY A 83 -7.24 12.54 11.02
N HIS A 84 -7.58 13.10 9.86
CA HIS A 84 -8.95 13.59 9.60
C HIS A 84 -9.94 12.44 9.45
N VAL A 85 -9.63 11.46 8.59
CA VAL A 85 -10.50 10.31 8.33
C VAL A 85 -9.64 9.06 8.29
N TRP A 86 -9.89 8.15 9.24
CA TRP A 86 -9.39 6.79 9.16
C TRP A 86 -10.48 5.90 8.57
N ALA A 87 -10.07 4.99 7.70
CA ALA A 87 -10.97 4.00 7.14
C ALA A 87 -10.48 2.61 7.52
N TYR A 88 -11.42 1.72 7.87
CA TYR A 88 -11.11 0.31 8.03
C TYR A 88 -11.99 -0.56 7.14
N ASP A 89 -11.45 -1.71 6.74
CA ASP A 89 -12.13 -2.68 5.88
C ASP A 89 -11.54 -4.09 6.10
N PHE A 90 -12.22 -5.11 5.60
CA PHE A 90 -11.82 -6.51 5.70
C PHE A 90 -11.46 -7.11 4.35
N VAL A 91 -10.27 -7.72 4.28
CA VAL A 91 -9.82 -8.47 3.10
C VAL A 91 -9.68 -9.95 3.45
N GLU A 92 -10.19 -10.84 2.59
CA GLU A 92 -9.97 -12.28 2.72
C GLU A 92 -8.78 -12.77 1.90
N GLY A 93 -8.00 -13.67 2.51
CA GLY A 93 -6.95 -14.48 1.89
C GLY A 93 -7.11 -15.97 2.23
N ARG A 94 -6.25 -16.82 1.66
CA ARG A 94 -6.23 -18.27 1.94
C ARG A 94 -4.80 -18.76 2.09
N THR A 95 -4.62 -19.73 2.98
CA THR A 95 -3.38 -20.51 3.04
C THR A 95 -3.39 -21.62 1.99
N HIS A 96 -2.24 -22.24 1.73
CA HIS A 96 -2.02 -23.27 0.72
C HIS A 96 -2.98 -24.46 0.87
N ASP A 97 -3.35 -24.80 2.11
CA ASP A 97 -4.32 -25.84 2.48
C ASP A 97 -5.79 -25.41 2.28
N GLY A 98 -6.04 -24.24 1.66
CA GLY A 98 -7.35 -23.71 1.38
C GLY A 98 -8.06 -23.05 2.56
N ARG A 99 -7.48 -23.07 3.77
CA ARG A 99 -8.09 -22.43 4.94
C ARG A 99 -8.09 -20.92 4.77
N LYS A 100 -9.25 -20.29 4.98
CA LYS A 100 -9.41 -18.83 4.91
C LYS A 100 -8.76 -18.12 6.09
N PHE A 101 -8.32 -16.90 5.87
CA PHE A 101 -8.01 -15.94 6.91
C PHE A 101 -8.52 -14.55 6.49
N ARG A 102 -8.74 -13.68 7.47
CA ARG A 102 -9.16 -12.29 7.28
C ARG A 102 -8.05 -11.34 7.69
N ILE A 103 -8.02 -10.20 7.03
CA ILE A 103 -7.12 -9.09 7.28
C ILE A 103 -7.99 -7.88 7.60
N LEU A 104 -7.88 -7.33 8.82
CA LEU A 104 -8.38 -5.99 9.11
C LEU A 104 -7.38 -4.99 8.56
N THR A 105 -7.83 -4.18 7.62
CA THR A 105 -7.05 -3.07 7.06
C THR A 105 -7.48 -1.79 7.76
N ILE A 106 -6.53 -0.98 8.20
CA ILE A 106 -6.80 0.37 8.71
C ILE A 106 -5.85 1.33 7.99
N ILE A 107 -6.42 2.35 7.34
CA ILE A 107 -5.67 3.34 6.59
C ILE A 107 -6.08 4.75 6.99
N ASP A 108 -5.15 5.69 6.84
CA ASP A 108 -5.42 7.11 6.88
C ASP A 108 -5.69 7.62 5.45
N GLU A 109 -6.88 8.20 5.25
CA GLU A 109 -7.31 8.56 3.89
C GLU A 109 -6.58 9.78 3.32
N ALA A 110 -6.07 10.69 4.16
CA ALA A 110 -5.37 11.89 3.70
C ALA A 110 -3.94 11.53 3.27
N SER A 111 -3.20 10.91 4.19
CA SER A 111 -1.78 10.58 4.01
C SER A 111 -1.54 9.36 3.12
N ARG A 112 -2.55 8.50 2.94
CA ARG A 112 -2.43 7.16 2.32
C ARG A 112 -1.62 6.17 3.15
N GLU A 113 -1.33 6.48 4.41
CA GLU A 113 -0.60 5.56 5.26
C GLU A 113 -1.48 4.36 5.63
N CYS A 114 -0.91 3.15 5.52
CA CYS A 114 -1.51 1.96 6.10
C CYS A 114 -1.12 1.84 7.58
N LEU A 115 -2.06 2.18 8.45
CA LEU A 115 -1.85 2.25 9.89
C LEU A 115 -1.68 0.85 10.48
N ALA A 116 -2.51 -0.11 10.07
CA ALA A 116 -2.46 -1.48 10.57
C ALA A 116 -2.98 -2.52 9.56
N LEU A 117 -2.41 -3.74 9.61
CA LEU A 117 -2.90 -4.94 8.93
C LEU A 117 -2.97 -6.11 9.93
N ILE A 118 -4.14 -6.35 10.52
CA ILE A 118 -4.30 -7.43 11.52
C ILE A 118 -4.80 -8.69 10.85
N VAL A 119 -4.00 -9.76 10.91
CA VAL A 119 -4.29 -11.03 10.22
C VAL A 119 -4.72 -12.10 11.23
N ALA A 120 -5.91 -12.68 11.02
CA ALA A 120 -6.43 -13.76 11.87
C ALA A 120 -7.36 -14.70 11.09
N ARG A 121 -7.60 -15.92 11.60
CA ARG A 121 -8.59 -16.84 11.01
C ARG A 121 -10.01 -16.30 11.15
N GLN A 122 -10.28 -15.65 12.27
CA GLN A 122 -11.52 -14.97 12.56
C GLN A 122 -11.19 -13.63 13.21
N LEU A 123 -11.89 -12.58 12.81
CA LEU A 123 -11.80 -11.25 13.40
C LEU A 123 -13.15 -10.92 14.01
N LYS A 124 -13.14 -10.64 15.32
CA LYS A 124 -14.28 -10.19 16.10
C LYS A 124 -14.22 -8.68 16.27
N HIS A 125 -15.31 -8.10 16.77
CA HIS A 125 -15.37 -6.68 17.14
C HIS A 125 -14.27 -6.30 18.16
N GLU A 126 -13.96 -7.17 19.13
CA GLU A 126 -12.87 -6.99 20.11
C GLU A 126 -11.52 -6.74 19.43
N ASP A 127 -11.20 -7.47 18.37
CA ASP A 127 -9.93 -7.30 17.64
C ASP A 127 -9.86 -5.93 16.94
N VAL A 128 -11.00 -5.44 16.41
CA VAL A 128 -11.09 -4.13 15.77
C VAL A 128 -10.93 -3.02 16.80
N LEU A 129 -11.61 -3.13 17.95
CA LEU A 129 -11.52 -2.16 19.03
C LEU A 129 -10.11 -2.11 19.61
N ALA A 130 -9.46 -3.26 19.81
CA ALA A 130 -8.07 -3.33 20.27
C ALA A 130 -7.12 -2.64 19.29
N ALA A 131 -7.22 -2.95 17.99
CA ALA A 131 -6.39 -2.31 16.97
C ALA A 131 -6.59 -0.78 16.90
N LEU A 132 -7.84 -0.31 17.01
CA LEU A 132 -8.13 1.12 17.05
C LEU A 132 -7.60 1.77 18.32
N ALA A 133 -7.76 1.12 19.49
CA ALA A 133 -7.25 1.62 20.76
C ALA A 133 -5.73 1.78 20.74
N ASP A 134 -4.99 0.79 20.23
CA ASP A 134 -3.53 0.86 20.07
C ASP A 134 -3.09 2.02 19.16
N LEU A 135 -3.84 2.23 18.06
CA LEU A 135 -3.59 3.36 17.17
C LEU A 135 -3.92 4.71 17.84
N PHE A 136 -4.97 4.78 18.65
CA PHE A 136 -5.33 6.00 19.36
C PHE A 136 -4.27 6.37 20.40
N ILE A 137 -3.70 5.38 21.10
CA ILE A 137 -2.61 5.60 22.06
C ILE A 137 -1.37 6.16 21.35
N SER A 138 -1.03 5.60 20.18
CA SER A 138 0.20 5.96 19.47
C SER A 138 0.11 7.22 18.62
N ARG A 139 -1.09 7.59 18.13
CA ARG A 139 -1.28 8.68 17.15
C ARG A 139 -2.33 9.72 17.53
N GLY A 140 -3.06 9.48 18.61
CA GLY A 140 -4.29 10.20 18.92
C GLY A 140 -5.49 9.66 18.13
N PRO A 141 -6.71 9.96 18.59
CA PRO A 141 -7.93 9.59 17.87
C PRO A 141 -8.09 10.42 16.58
N PRO A 142 -8.57 9.83 15.48
CA PRO A 142 -8.92 10.59 14.29
C PRO A 142 -10.19 11.41 14.53
N ALA A 143 -10.42 12.42 13.71
CA ALA A 143 -11.68 13.17 13.75
C ALA A 143 -12.88 12.31 13.29
N HIS A 144 -12.66 11.41 12.32
CA HIS A 144 -13.68 10.52 11.80
C HIS A 144 -13.18 9.10 11.51
N ILE A 145 -14.07 8.12 11.70
CA ILE A 145 -13.87 6.73 11.27
C ILE A 145 -14.93 6.33 10.25
N ARG A 146 -14.49 5.62 9.19
CA ARG A 146 -15.29 5.13 8.07
C ARG A 146 -15.13 3.61 7.89
N SER A 147 -16.23 2.91 7.57
CA SER A 147 -16.25 1.48 7.22
C SER A 147 -17.44 1.16 6.31
N ASP A 148 -17.25 0.29 5.32
CA ASP A 148 -18.31 -0.16 4.38
C ASP A 148 -18.68 -1.65 4.53
N ASN A 149 -17.75 -2.54 4.93
CA ASN A 149 -17.95 -3.99 4.91
C ASN A 149 -17.83 -4.68 6.29
N GLY A 150 -18.00 -3.94 7.39
CA GLY A 150 -18.11 -4.52 8.72
C GLY A 150 -19.43 -5.30 8.86
N SER A 151 -19.44 -6.42 9.58
CA SER A 151 -20.72 -6.99 10.01
C SER A 151 -21.46 -5.95 10.86
N GLU A 152 -22.79 -5.92 10.78
CA GLU A 152 -23.62 -4.96 11.52
C GLU A 152 -23.27 -4.93 13.02
N PHE A 153 -22.95 -6.11 13.58
CA PHE A 153 -22.50 -6.23 14.96
C PHE A 153 -21.17 -5.53 15.25
N ILE A 154 -20.16 -5.69 14.37
CA ILE A 154 -18.87 -4.99 14.51
C ILE A 154 -19.10 -3.48 14.38
N ALA A 155 -19.89 -3.05 13.39
CA ALA A 155 -20.19 -1.64 13.19
C ALA A 155 -20.87 -1.01 14.42
N THR A 156 -21.85 -1.70 15.00
CA THR A 156 -22.57 -1.25 16.21
C THR A 156 -21.63 -1.13 17.41
N ALA A 157 -20.77 -2.12 17.65
CA ALA A 157 -19.81 -2.10 18.75
C ALA A 157 -18.79 -0.96 18.61
N VAL A 158 -18.26 -0.75 17.41
CA VAL A 158 -17.34 0.35 17.09
C VAL A 158 -18.03 1.70 17.28
N GLN A 159 -19.26 1.88 16.79
CA GLN A 159 -20.01 3.13 16.97
C GLN A 159 -20.25 3.46 18.44
N LYS A 160 -20.68 2.48 19.24
CA LYS A 160 -20.91 2.67 20.67
C LYS A 160 -19.63 3.11 21.39
N TRP A 161 -18.51 2.46 21.08
CA TRP A 161 -17.21 2.78 21.68
C TRP A 161 -16.71 4.17 21.27
N LEU A 162 -16.81 4.53 19.99
CA LEU A 162 -16.39 5.84 19.50
C LEU A 162 -17.24 6.99 20.07
N GLY A 163 -18.55 6.76 20.23
CA GLY A 163 -19.45 7.71 20.88
C GLY A 163 -19.07 8.00 22.35
N GLN A 164 -18.47 7.04 23.06
CA GLN A 164 -17.98 7.24 24.43
C GLN A 164 -16.69 8.07 24.48
N ILE A 165 -15.87 8.03 23.43
CA ILE A 165 -14.59 8.73 23.35
C ILE A 165 -14.74 10.12 22.69
N GLY A 166 -15.91 10.41 22.12
CA GLY A 166 -16.18 11.67 21.42
C GLY A 166 -15.64 11.71 19.99
N VAL A 167 -15.26 10.56 19.42
CA VAL A 167 -14.89 10.44 18.00
C VAL A 167 -16.16 10.36 17.17
N LYS A 168 -16.29 11.23 16.16
CA LYS A 168 -17.46 11.23 15.28
C LYS A 168 -17.37 10.06 14.30
N THR A 169 -18.41 9.24 14.24
CA THR A 169 -18.49 8.19 13.22
C THR A 169 -19.14 8.71 11.95
N LEU A 170 -18.48 8.49 10.81
CA LEU A 170 -19.10 8.67 9.50
C LEU A 170 -19.42 7.29 8.95
N TYR A 171 -20.70 6.91 9.07
CA TYR A 171 -21.18 5.74 8.38
C TYR A 171 -21.43 6.10 6.91
N ILE A 172 -20.85 5.32 5.99
CA ILE A 172 -21.22 5.38 4.58
C ILE A 172 -22.64 4.83 4.51
N ALA A 173 -23.60 5.63 4.05
CA ALA A 173 -24.96 5.14 3.87
C ALA A 173 -24.95 3.86 3.00
N PRO A 174 -25.70 2.80 3.36
CA PRO A 174 -25.78 1.59 2.55
C PRO A 174 -26.14 1.95 1.11
N GLY A 175 -25.32 1.53 0.14
CA GLY A 175 -25.53 1.88 -1.27
C GLY A 175 -24.77 3.11 -1.78
N SER A 176 -23.76 3.62 -1.04
CA SER A 176 -22.85 4.69 -1.51
C SER A 176 -21.41 4.24 -1.83
N PRO A 177 -21.16 3.38 -2.85
CA PRO A 177 -19.83 2.88 -3.22
C PRO A 177 -18.76 3.95 -3.47
N TRP A 178 -19.18 5.16 -3.85
CA TRP A 178 -18.28 6.28 -4.20
C TRP A 178 -17.52 6.87 -3.01
N GLU A 179 -17.93 6.57 -1.76
CA GLU A 179 -17.24 7.01 -0.55
C GLU A 179 -16.01 6.16 -0.21
N ASN A 180 -15.95 4.90 -0.67
CA ASN A 180 -14.90 3.94 -0.28
C ASN A 180 -13.72 3.82 -1.27
N GLY A 181 -13.58 4.76 -2.21
CA GLY A 181 -12.57 4.65 -3.27
C GLY A 181 -11.11 4.52 -2.78
N TYR A 182 -10.82 4.91 -1.54
CA TYR A 182 -9.49 4.80 -0.94
C TYR A 182 -9.18 3.38 -0.44
N ASN A 183 -10.09 2.73 0.30
CA ASN A 183 -9.91 1.32 0.65
C ASN A 183 -9.99 0.43 -0.60
N GLU A 184 -10.87 0.71 -1.56
CA GLU A 184 -10.90 -0.04 -2.82
C GLU A 184 -9.53 -0.02 -3.52
N SER A 185 -8.88 1.14 -3.58
CA SER A 185 -7.54 1.27 -4.17
C SER A 185 -6.45 0.61 -3.33
N PHE A 186 -6.56 0.70 -2.00
CA PHE A 186 -5.63 0.07 -1.07
C PHE A 186 -5.71 -1.47 -1.19
N ASN A 187 -6.91 -2.02 -1.02
CA ASN A 187 -7.20 -3.45 -1.12
C ASN A 187 -6.85 -4.01 -2.49
N GLY A 188 -7.11 -3.25 -3.56
CA GLY A 188 -6.68 -3.61 -4.91
C GLY A 188 -5.16 -3.73 -5.02
N SER A 189 -4.40 -2.87 -4.35
CA SER A 189 -2.94 -2.94 -4.30
C SER A 189 -2.46 -4.12 -3.47
N LEU A 190 -3.02 -4.33 -2.27
CA LEU A 190 -2.71 -5.47 -1.41
C LEU A 190 -2.96 -6.81 -2.13
N ARG A 191 -4.08 -6.92 -2.84
CA ARG A 191 -4.41 -8.12 -3.62
C ARG A 191 -3.44 -8.33 -4.77
N ASP A 192 -3.26 -7.33 -5.62
CA ASP A 192 -2.46 -7.44 -6.84
C ASP A 192 -0.97 -7.65 -6.55
N GLU A 193 -0.44 -6.96 -5.53
CA GLU A 193 0.99 -6.91 -5.25
C GLU A 193 1.47 -7.97 -4.25
N LEU A 194 0.58 -8.51 -3.40
CA LEU A 194 0.92 -9.53 -2.42
C LEU A 194 0.03 -10.77 -2.53
N LEU A 195 -1.27 -10.64 -2.27
CA LEU A 195 -2.12 -11.83 -2.05
C LEU A 195 -2.29 -12.72 -3.29
N ASN A 196 -2.20 -12.15 -4.50
CA ASN A 196 -2.26 -12.89 -5.76
C ASN A 196 -0.87 -13.34 -6.26
N GLY A 197 0.20 -12.88 -5.62
CA GLY A 197 1.59 -13.17 -6.00
C GLY A 197 2.29 -14.17 -5.09
N GLU A 198 1.71 -14.47 -3.93
CA GLU A 198 2.33 -15.24 -2.85
C GLU A 198 1.49 -16.46 -2.46
N ILE A 199 2.16 -17.53 -2.01
CA ILE A 199 1.50 -18.72 -1.45
C ILE A 199 1.81 -18.78 0.04
N PHE A 200 0.79 -18.58 0.87
CA PHE A 200 0.96 -18.65 2.33
C PHE A 200 0.82 -20.09 2.83
N TYR A 201 1.88 -20.68 3.34
CA TYR A 201 1.85 -22.01 3.94
C TYR A 201 1.20 -22.00 5.32
N SER A 202 1.36 -20.93 6.09
CA SER A 202 0.77 -20.80 7.43
C SER A 202 0.17 -19.43 7.72
N LEU A 203 -0.64 -19.33 8.78
CA LEU A 203 -1.14 -18.03 9.26
C LEU A 203 0.00 -17.16 9.82
N ALA A 204 1.01 -17.77 10.44
CA ALA A 204 2.17 -17.06 10.97
C ALA A 204 2.98 -16.42 9.84
N GLU A 205 3.22 -17.16 8.76
CA GLU A 205 3.85 -16.64 7.56
C GLU A 205 3.03 -15.50 6.92
N ALA A 206 1.71 -15.67 6.80
CA ALA A 206 0.84 -14.61 6.31
C ALA A 206 0.97 -13.33 7.15
N LYS A 207 1.02 -13.43 8.49
CA LYS A 207 1.25 -12.28 9.38
C LYS A 207 2.57 -11.56 9.06
N VAL A 208 3.66 -12.32 8.93
CA VAL A 208 4.99 -11.74 8.67
C VAL A 208 5.05 -11.07 7.31
N LEU A 209 4.61 -11.74 6.25
CA LEU A 209 4.68 -11.22 4.88
C LEU A 209 3.74 -10.03 4.67
N ILE A 210 2.54 -10.05 5.27
CA ILE A 210 1.59 -8.94 5.19
C ILE A 210 2.13 -7.71 5.95
N GLU A 211 2.75 -7.89 7.11
CA GLU A 211 3.40 -6.80 7.84
C GLU A 211 4.61 -6.25 7.08
N ALA A 212 5.44 -7.11 6.50
CA ALA A 212 6.56 -6.68 5.64
C ALA A 212 6.05 -5.86 4.44
N TRP A 213 4.95 -6.30 3.82
CA TRP A 213 4.30 -5.55 2.75
C TRP A 213 3.76 -4.20 3.23
N ARG A 214 3.17 -4.12 4.44
CA ARG A 214 2.70 -2.84 5.01
C ARG A 214 3.83 -1.83 5.15
N ARG A 215 4.97 -2.28 5.70
CA ARG A 215 6.17 -1.44 5.85
C ARG A 215 6.64 -0.95 4.48
N HIS A 216 6.81 -1.86 3.52
CA HIS A 216 7.16 -1.50 2.13
C HIS A 216 6.15 -0.52 1.50
N TYR A 217 4.85 -0.74 1.69
CA TYR A 217 3.77 0.12 1.19
C TYR A 217 3.89 1.55 1.73
N ASN A 218 4.26 1.69 3.01
CA ASN A 218 4.39 2.96 3.70
C ASN A 218 5.72 3.67 3.45
N THR A 219 6.83 2.94 3.32
CA THR A 219 8.18 3.54 3.37
C THR A 219 8.91 3.56 2.03
N VAL A 220 8.54 2.68 1.08
CA VAL A 220 9.28 2.52 -0.20
C VAL A 220 8.38 2.63 -1.43
N ARG A 221 7.19 2.03 -1.39
CA ARG A 221 6.30 1.91 -2.56
C ARG A 221 5.98 3.30 -3.16
N PRO A 222 6.15 3.51 -4.47
CA PRO A 222 5.73 4.76 -5.12
C PRO A 222 4.20 4.86 -5.29
N HIS A 223 3.61 5.97 -4.84
CA HIS A 223 2.17 6.23 -4.99
C HIS A 223 1.90 7.39 -5.95
N SER A 224 1.22 7.12 -7.05
CA SER A 224 0.93 8.14 -8.07
C SER A 224 0.12 9.33 -7.52
N SER A 225 -0.78 9.09 -6.55
CA SER A 225 -1.55 10.15 -5.88
C SER A 225 -0.70 11.05 -4.97
N LEU A 226 0.52 10.62 -4.62
CA LEU A 226 1.48 11.36 -3.78
C LEU A 226 2.71 11.81 -4.60
N GLY A 227 2.55 11.99 -5.92
CA GLY A 227 3.67 12.35 -6.78
C GLY A 227 4.77 11.29 -6.82
N TYR A 228 4.41 10.02 -6.69
CA TYR A 228 5.28 8.86 -6.60
C TYR A 228 6.14 8.76 -5.33
N ARG A 229 5.83 9.55 -4.29
CA ARG A 229 6.42 9.37 -2.96
C ARG A 229 5.69 8.29 -2.16
N PRO A 230 6.39 7.60 -1.24
CA PRO A 230 5.74 6.77 -0.24
C PRO A 230 5.01 7.63 0.82
N PRO A 231 3.98 7.11 1.52
CA PRO A 231 3.20 7.85 2.52
C PRO A 231 4.01 8.33 3.72
N ALA A 232 4.92 7.48 4.19
CA ALA A 232 5.75 7.70 5.35
C ALA A 232 7.19 7.27 5.01
N PRO A 233 7.90 8.03 4.15
CA PRO A 233 9.29 7.73 3.81
C PRO A 233 10.12 7.66 5.09
N GLU A 234 10.95 6.64 5.22
CA GLU A 234 12.00 6.66 6.23
C GLU A 234 12.91 7.84 5.90
N THR A 235 12.96 8.84 6.78
CA THR A 235 13.91 9.95 6.64
C THR A 235 15.31 9.40 6.88
N ALA A 236 15.98 8.94 5.83
CA ALA A 236 17.43 8.84 5.85
C ALA A 236 17.97 10.26 6.05
N THR A 237 18.62 10.52 7.18
CA THR A 237 19.45 11.71 7.37
C THR A 237 20.39 11.78 6.16
N PRO A 238 20.36 12.86 5.34
CA PRO A 238 21.25 12.94 4.20
C PRO A 238 22.69 12.86 4.71
N PRO A 239 23.55 11.98 4.18
CA PRO A 239 24.97 12.07 4.48
C PRO A 239 25.42 13.45 4.02
N TYR A 240 26.11 14.16 4.92
CA TYR A 240 26.79 15.42 4.65
C TYR A 240 27.50 15.36 3.28
N PRO A 241 27.52 16.42 2.46
CA PRO A 241 28.05 16.34 1.11
C PRO A 241 29.55 16.09 1.16
N ALA A 242 29.97 14.85 0.91
CA ALA A 242 31.33 14.55 0.51
C ALA A 242 31.44 14.80 -1.00
N SER A 243 32.35 15.71 -1.35
CA SER A 243 32.72 16.02 -2.72
C SER A 243 33.17 14.75 -3.47
N GLY A 244 32.69 14.58 -4.71
CA GLY A 244 33.40 13.85 -5.76
C GLY A 244 33.14 12.35 -5.91
N SER A 245 32.83 11.99 -7.16
CA SER A 245 32.78 10.64 -7.76
C SER A 245 31.76 9.62 -7.21
N ALA A 246 30.80 9.32 -8.07
CA ALA A 246 29.78 8.29 -7.90
C ALA A 246 30.39 6.88 -7.81
N SER A 247 29.90 6.10 -6.86
CA SER A 247 29.84 4.64 -6.91
C SER A 247 28.68 4.19 -6.03
N LEU A 248 27.52 3.98 -6.64
CA LEU A 248 26.49 3.11 -6.09
C LEU A 248 26.28 1.99 -7.10
N HIS A 249 27.06 0.91 -6.96
CA HIS A 249 26.48 -0.41 -7.19
C HIS A 249 25.47 -0.57 -6.06
N LEU A 250 24.17 -0.69 -6.39
CA LEU A 250 23.14 -1.05 -5.42
C LEU A 250 23.66 -2.19 -4.56
N ARG A 251 24.05 -1.89 -3.31
CA ARG A 251 24.40 -2.93 -2.34
C ARG A 251 23.12 -3.73 -2.10
N PRO A 252 23.18 -5.07 -2.07
CA PRO A 252 22.02 -5.89 -1.78
C PRO A 252 21.73 -5.82 -0.27
N ASP A 253 21.24 -4.69 0.23
CA ASP A 253 20.62 -4.61 1.55
C ASP A 253 19.10 -4.62 1.40
N MET A 254 18.61 -5.84 1.20
CA MET A 254 17.39 -6.44 1.76
C MET A 254 17.29 -7.90 1.29
N ALA A 255 18.44 -8.60 1.26
CA ALA A 255 18.50 -10.05 1.17
C ALA A 255 18.50 -10.64 2.59
N ALA A 256 17.42 -10.41 3.34
CA ALA A 256 17.21 -11.05 4.63
C ALA A 256 15.71 -11.35 4.85
N MET A 257 15.11 -12.09 3.92
CA MET A 257 13.94 -12.93 4.22
C MET A 257 13.65 -14.00 3.15
N ARG A 258 14.69 -14.49 2.47
CA ARG A 258 14.62 -15.74 1.69
C ARG A 258 15.77 -16.63 2.11
N LEU A 259 15.57 -17.30 3.24
CA LEU A 259 16.23 -18.53 3.65
C LEU A 259 15.49 -19.04 4.88
N MET A 260 14.36 -19.70 4.67
CA MET A 260 13.96 -20.92 5.39
C MET A 260 13.11 -21.73 4.41
N HIS A 261 13.47 -23.01 4.29
CA HIS A 261 13.12 -23.96 3.22
C HIS A 261 11.64 -24.10 2.86
#